data_AF-A0AAV4LNS3-F1
#
_entry.id   AF-A0AAV4LNS3-F1
#
_cell.length_a   1.000
_cell.length_b   1.000
_cell.length_c   1.000
_cell.angle_alpha   90.00
_cell.angle_beta   90.00
_cell.angle_gamma   90.00
#
_symmetry.space_group_name_H-M   'P 1'
#
loop_
_entity.id
_entity.type
_entity.pdbx_description
1 polymer ?
#
loop_
_entity_poly.entity_id
_entity_poly.type
_entity_poly.pdbx_seq_one_letter_code
_entity_poly.pdbx_strand_id
1 'polypeptide(L)'
;MKVALGEAPLEEWMCRGITYLFPKNDTPTNASQYRPITCMSNLYKITTKCVTEALQREIKIRGLLTENQMGTMRKVQGAKEHALANIAINAAHNCRLYSTWIDITKAFDSVDHVVLEHVIRRLKLPNWMTNFILDTIKRWTIDIRWHKECIIEGKKIERGILQGDSLSPLLFVLCMDPLSRRLRQLYPSVQIRTSDSREFGTNHLLYIDDLKLLAKDEDVMQKMTKETEEYLTHIGLIINRDKSATNSSRCADTARLLEGPRPTNTWVSRKRGTHR
;
A
#
# COMPACT_ATOMS: atom_id res chain seq x y z
N MET A 1 18.32 -19.93 -6.68
CA MET A 1 17.35 -20.68 -5.86
C MET A 1 17.91 -21.08 -4.50
N LYS A 2 19.13 -21.65 -4.40
CA LYS A 2 19.73 -22.06 -3.12
C LYS A 2 19.65 -21.00 -2.01
N VAL A 3 19.96 -19.73 -2.32
CA VAL A 3 19.84 -18.61 -1.36
C VAL A 3 18.41 -18.44 -0.83
N ALA A 4 17.40 -18.50 -1.71
CA ALA A 4 16.00 -18.38 -1.31
C ALA A 4 15.51 -19.56 -0.48
N LEU A 5 16.04 -20.76 -0.74
CA LEU A 5 15.69 -21.99 -0.01
C LEU A 5 16.42 -22.12 1.34
N GLY A 6 17.34 -21.20 1.66
CA GLY A 6 18.20 -21.29 2.85
C GLY A 6 19.35 -22.30 2.71
N GLU A 7 19.59 -22.81 1.49
CA GLU A 7 20.69 -23.74 1.17
C GLU A 7 22.02 -23.01 0.90
N ALA A 8 22.00 -21.68 0.83
CA ALA A 8 23.16 -20.80 0.72
C ALA A 8 22.90 -19.50 1.49
N PRO A 9 23.93 -18.85 2.06
CA PRO A 9 23.74 -17.62 2.80
C PRO A 9 23.26 -16.47 1.91
N LEU A 10 22.44 -15.59 2.48
CA LEU A 10 22.11 -14.31 1.86
C LEU A 10 23.24 -13.32 2.17
N GLU A 11 24.12 -13.16 1.19
CA GLU A 11 25.30 -12.30 1.29
C GLU A 11 24.93 -10.82 1.49
N GLU A 12 25.71 -10.11 2.30
CA GLU A 12 25.42 -8.71 2.66
C GLU A 12 25.39 -7.78 1.44
N TRP A 13 26.29 -7.99 0.49
CA TRP A 13 26.34 -7.20 -0.75
C TRP A 13 25.05 -7.35 -1.59
N MET A 14 24.31 -8.47 -1.46
CA MET A 14 23.04 -8.64 -2.17
C MET A 14 21.97 -7.70 -1.62
N CYS A 15 21.98 -7.44 -0.31
CA CYS A 15 21.01 -6.60 0.38
C CYS A 15 21.45 -5.14 0.52
N ARG A 16 22.59 -4.77 -0.06
CA ARG A 16 23.09 -3.39 -0.10
C ARG A 16 22.58 -2.68 -1.37
N GLY A 17 21.81 -1.62 -1.16
CA GLY A 17 21.27 -0.76 -2.22
C GLY A 17 22.08 0.52 -2.40
N ILE A 18 22.01 1.12 -3.59
CA ILE A 18 22.54 2.46 -3.84
C ILE A 18 21.37 3.42 -4.03
N THR A 19 21.22 4.38 -3.14
CA THR A 19 20.15 5.38 -3.17
C THR A 19 20.64 6.67 -3.82
N TYR A 20 19.96 7.08 -4.88
CA TYR A 20 20.15 8.37 -5.53
C TYR A 20 19.02 9.33 -5.12
N LEU A 21 19.35 10.59 -4.88
CA LEU A 21 18.39 11.63 -4.55
C LEU A 21 17.98 12.38 -5.82
N PHE A 22 16.75 12.16 -6.28
CA PHE A 22 16.21 12.86 -7.45
C PHE A 22 15.36 14.07 -7.03
N PRO A 23 15.59 15.26 -7.59
CA PRO A 23 14.78 16.42 -7.26
C PRO A 23 13.33 16.24 -7.71
N LYS A 24 12.37 16.68 -6.89
CA LYS A 24 10.94 16.74 -7.25
C LYS A 24 10.60 17.97 -8.10
N ASN A 25 11.43 19.01 -8.01
CA ASN A 25 11.25 20.34 -8.57
C ASN A 25 12.63 20.83 -9.05
N ASP A 26 12.70 21.79 -9.98
CA ASP A 26 13.98 22.28 -10.52
C ASP A 26 14.94 22.89 -9.48
N THR A 27 14.38 23.50 -8.43
CA THR A 27 15.16 24.18 -7.37
C THR A 27 14.82 23.62 -5.99
N PRO A 28 15.34 22.44 -5.61
CA PRO A 28 15.08 21.85 -4.31
C PRO A 28 15.83 22.59 -3.20
N THR A 29 15.12 23.10 -2.19
CA THR A 29 15.69 23.85 -1.05
C THR A 29 15.81 23.02 0.23
N ASN A 30 15.22 21.83 0.28
CA ASN A 30 15.30 20.95 1.43
C ASN A 30 15.18 19.46 1.05
N ALA A 31 15.55 18.57 1.98
CA ALA A 31 15.56 17.12 1.75
C ALA A 31 14.19 16.52 1.37
N SER A 32 13.07 17.11 1.83
CA SER A 32 11.73 16.61 1.52
C SER A 32 11.34 16.79 0.04
N GLN A 33 12.05 17.68 -0.66
CA GLN A 33 11.89 17.93 -2.10
C GLN A 33 12.72 16.98 -2.97
N TYR A 34 13.38 15.99 -2.38
CA TYR A 34 14.00 14.89 -3.12
C TYR A 34 13.14 13.62 -3.03
N ARG A 35 13.21 12.78 -4.06
CA ARG A 35 12.74 11.40 -4.10
C ARG A 35 13.96 10.49 -4.00
N PRO A 36 14.10 9.72 -2.92
CA PRO A 36 15.13 8.68 -2.87
C PRO A 36 14.74 7.55 -3.82
N ILE A 37 15.64 7.16 -4.72
CA ILE A 37 15.48 5.99 -5.58
C ILE A 37 16.60 5.01 -5.24
N THR A 38 16.24 3.88 -4.64
CA THR A 38 17.18 2.83 -4.25
C THR A 38 17.32 1.78 -5.35
N CYS A 39 18.54 1.65 -5.85
CA CYS A 39 18.93 0.66 -6.84
C CYS A 39 19.56 -0.55 -6.15
N MET A 40 18.81 -1.66 -6.09
CA MET A 40 19.33 -2.96 -5.66
C MET A 40 20.09 -3.67 -6.78
N SER A 41 20.96 -4.61 -6.41
CA SER A 41 21.68 -5.47 -7.37
C SER A 41 20.71 -6.29 -8.25
N ASN A 42 21.13 -6.62 -9.47
CA ASN A 42 20.30 -7.42 -10.38
C ASN A 42 20.02 -8.82 -9.80
N LEU A 43 21.01 -9.42 -9.13
CA LEU A 43 20.85 -10.73 -8.49
C LEU A 43 19.85 -10.69 -7.33
N TYR A 44 19.84 -9.62 -6.54
CA TYR A 44 18.79 -9.37 -5.56
C TYR A 44 17.42 -9.31 -6.23
N LYS A 45 17.25 -8.44 -7.24
CA LYS A 45 15.96 -8.23 -7.93
C LYS A 45 15.40 -9.50 -8.56
N ILE A 46 16.26 -10.31 -9.19
CA ILE A 46 15.85 -11.60 -9.76
C ILE A 46 15.41 -12.55 -8.65
N THR A 47 16.17 -12.62 -7.56
CA THR A 47 15.87 -13.51 -6.42
C THR A 47 14.57 -13.11 -5.75
N THR A 48 14.38 -11.84 -5.41
CA THR A 48 13.13 -11.35 -4.81
C THR A 48 11.96 -11.51 -5.77
N LYS A 49 12.16 -11.37 -7.08
CA LYS A 49 11.11 -11.63 -8.08
C LYS A 49 10.68 -13.09 -8.07
N CYS A 50 11.60 -14.04 -8.05
CA CYS A 50 11.27 -15.47 -7.95
C CYS A 50 10.51 -15.80 -6.66
N VAL A 51 10.96 -15.26 -5.51
CA VAL A 51 10.28 -15.46 -4.22
C VAL A 51 8.90 -14.82 -4.22
N THR A 52 8.76 -13.61 -4.79
CA THR A 52 7.47 -12.92 -4.93
C THR A 52 6.48 -13.78 -5.71
N GLU A 53 6.91 -14.38 -6.83
CA GLU A 53 6.03 -15.26 -7.63
C GLU A 53 5.62 -16.52 -6.88
N ALA A 54 6.51 -17.12 -6.11
CA ALA A 54 6.16 -18.24 -5.24
C ALA A 54 5.18 -17.81 -4.15
N LEU A 55 5.41 -16.66 -3.50
CA LEU A 55 4.57 -16.14 -2.43
C LEU A 55 3.16 -15.82 -2.94
N GLN A 56 3.04 -15.23 -4.13
CA GLN A 56 1.73 -14.99 -4.76
C GLN A 56 0.96 -16.29 -4.99
N ARG A 57 1.63 -17.38 -5.39
CA ARG A 57 0.97 -18.69 -5.54
C ARG A 57 0.47 -19.21 -4.20
N GLU A 58 1.29 -19.17 -3.16
CA GLU A 58 0.90 -19.59 -1.81
C GLU A 58 -0.28 -18.79 -1.29
N ILE A 59 -0.25 -17.46 -1.43
CA ILE A 59 -1.35 -16.58 -1.05
C ILE A 59 -2.64 -16.96 -1.78
N LYS A 60 -2.56 -17.24 -3.09
CA LYS A 60 -3.72 -17.63 -3.90
C LYS A 60 -4.27 -19.00 -3.49
N ILE A 61 -3.41 -20.00 -3.35
CA ILE A 61 -3.80 -21.38 -3.00
C ILE A 61 -4.47 -21.41 -1.62
N ARG A 62 -3.98 -20.61 -0.67
CA ARG A 62 -4.45 -20.61 0.71
C ARG A 62 -5.49 -19.52 1.02
N GLY A 63 -5.85 -18.68 0.05
CA GLY A 63 -6.80 -17.58 0.25
C GLY A 63 -6.36 -16.55 1.30
N LEU A 64 -5.07 -16.22 1.34
CA LEU A 64 -4.49 -15.37 2.41
C LEU A 64 -4.79 -13.87 2.25
N LEU A 65 -5.30 -13.43 1.10
CA LEU A 65 -5.70 -12.04 0.85
C LEU A 65 -7.20 -11.94 0.56
N THR A 66 -7.81 -10.83 0.98
CA THR A 66 -9.20 -10.53 0.62
C THR A 66 -9.35 -10.19 -0.86
N GLU A 67 -10.55 -10.41 -1.41
CA GLU A 67 -10.90 -10.07 -2.80
C GLU A 67 -10.61 -8.60 -3.15
N ASN A 68 -10.84 -7.70 -2.19
CA ASN A 68 -10.61 -6.26 -2.35
C ASN A 68 -9.13 -5.93 -2.59
N GLN A 69 -8.21 -6.81 -2.20
CA GLN A 69 -6.77 -6.65 -2.38
C GLN A 69 -6.20 -7.50 -3.51
N MET A 70 -6.96 -8.48 -4.01
CA MET A 70 -6.54 -9.34 -5.12
C MET A 70 -6.30 -8.56 -6.43
N GLY A 71 -6.84 -7.34 -6.56
CA GLY A 71 -6.60 -6.46 -7.72
C GLY A 71 -5.14 -6.01 -7.91
N THR A 72 -4.28 -6.23 -6.91
CA THR A 72 -2.83 -6.01 -6.99
C THR A 72 -2.05 -7.28 -7.38
N MET A 73 -2.70 -8.44 -7.43
CA MET A 73 -2.07 -9.70 -7.84
C MET A 73 -2.03 -9.82 -9.38
N ARG A 74 -1.07 -10.62 -9.87
CA ARG A 74 -0.64 -10.71 -11.27
C ARG A 74 -1.82 -10.78 -12.27
N LYS A 75 -1.72 -10.01 -13.37
CA LYS A 75 -2.66 -9.93 -14.53
C LYS A 75 -3.97 -9.15 -14.36
N VAL A 76 -4.10 -8.35 -13.31
CA VAL A 76 -5.27 -7.46 -13.13
C VAL A 76 -4.90 -6.05 -13.58
N GLN A 77 -5.75 -5.35 -14.34
CA GLN A 77 -5.52 -3.93 -14.67
C GLN A 77 -5.91 -3.07 -13.46
N GLY A 78 -5.21 -3.27 -12.33
CA GLY A 78 -5.62 -2.82 -11.00
C GLY A 78 -6.13 -1.38 -10.95
N ALA A 79 -5.36 -0.40 -11.43
CA ALA A 79 -5.79 1.00 -11.39
C ALA A 79 -7.06 1.29 -12.22
N LYS A 80 -7.23 0.64 -13.38
CA LYS A 80 -8.42 0.84 -14.23
C LYS A 80 -9.65 0.15 -13.63
N GLU A 81 -9.49 -1.07 -13.13
CA GLU A 81 -10.56 -1.82 -12.50
C GLU A 81 -11.01 -1.15 -11.18
N HIS A 82 -10.08 -0.64 -10.37
CA HIS A 82 -10.42 0.17 -9.20
C HIS A 82 -11.18 1.45 -9.57
N ALA A 83 -10.77 2.14 -10.65
CA ALA A 83 -11.47 3.32 -11.12
C ALA A 83 -12.88 2.98 -11.62
N LEU A 84 -13.03 1.90 -12.39
CA LEU A 84 -14.32 1.42 -12.90
C LEU A 84 -15.23 0.96 -11.77
N ALA A 85 -14.73 0.20 -10.80
CA ALA A 85 -15.47 -0.20 -9.61
C ALA A 85 -15.96 1.03 -8.84
N ASN A 86 -15.09 2.03 -8.64
CA ASN A 86 -15.47 3.28 -8.00
C ASN A 86 -16.59 4.02 -8.77
N ILE A 87 -16.49 4.13 -10.09
CA ILE A 87 -17.52 4.77 -10.92
C ILE A 87 -18.84 4.01 -10.83
N ALA A 88 -18.80 2.68 -10.98
CA ALA A 88 -19.98 1.82 -10.93
C ALA A 88 -20.70 1.89 -9.58
N ILE A 89 -19.94 1.86 -8.46
CA ILE A 89 -20.49 1.99 -7.11
C ILE A 89 -21.20 3.34 -6.97
N ASN A 90 -20.54 4.44 -7.33
CA ASN A 90 -21.14 5.76 -7.15
C ASN A 90 -22.36 5.96 -8.05
N ALA A 91 -22.31 5.50 -9.30
CA ALA A 91 -23.45 5.56 -10.22
C ALA A 91 -24.64 4.75 -9.70
N ALA A 92 -24.44 3.51 -9.24
CA ALA A 92 -25.49 2.65 -8.70
C ALA A 92 -26.18 3.22 -7.46
N HIS A 93 -25.50 4.10 -6.72
CA HIS A 93 -26.04 4.78 -5.53
C HIS A 93 -26.34 6.26 -5.77
N ASN A 94 -26.52 6.70 -7.02
CA ASN A 94 -26.84 8.09 -7.39
C ASN A 94 -25.87 9.14 -6.78
N CYS A 95 -24.61 8.76 -6.57
CA CYS A 95 -23.58 9.56 -5.90
C CYS A 95 -23.98 10.06 -4.50
N ARG A 96 -24.85 9.31 -3.80
CA ARG A 96 -25.32 9.63 -2.44
C ARG A 96 -24.53 8.95 -1.33
N LEU A 97 -23.49 8.18 -1.65
CA LEU A 97 -22.66 7.56 -0.62
C LEU A 97 -21.81 8.59 0.12
N TYR A 98 -21.58 8.33 1.40
CA TYR A 98 -20.47 8.90 2.12
C TYR A 98 -19.18 8.22 1.66
N SER A 99 -18.12 9.01 1.52
CA SER A 99 -16.82 8.57 1.05
C SER A 99 -15.72 9.35 1.75
N THR A 100 -14.74 8.61 2.27
CA THR A 100 -13.48 9.16 2.77
C THR A 100 -12.33 8.54 1.98
N TRP A 101 -11.55 9.39 1.32
CA TRP A 101 -10.31 9.04 0.63
C TRP A 101 -9.14 9.31 1.57
N ILE A 102 -8.36 8.29 1.83
CA ILE A 102 -7.24 8.30 2.77
C ILE A 102 -5.96 8.15 1.96
N ASP A 103 -5.07 9.12 2.09
CA ASP A 103 -3.71 9.12 1.57
C ASP A 103 -2.75 8.88 2.74
N ILE A 104 -1.83 7.93 2.61
CA ILE A 104 -0.89 7.57 3.68
C ILE A 104 0.44 8.30 3.46
N THR A 105 0.89 9.03 4.47
CA THR A 105 2.15 9.77 4.41
C THR A 105 3.32 8.80 4.27
N LYS A 106 4.05 8.90 3.16
CA LYS A 106 5.25 8.10 2.88
C LYS A 106 5.03 6.60 3.12
N ALA A 107 3.91 6.06 2.65
CA ALA A 107 3.43 4.71 2.96
C ALA A 107 4.52 3.63 2.95
N PHE A 108 5.37 3.61 1.91
CA PHE A 108 6.44 2.62 1.79
C PHE A 108 7.59 2.88 2.75
N ASP A 109 7.96 4.13 3.00
CA ASP A 109 9.09 4.47 3.89
C ASP A 109 8.71 4.35 5.38
N SER A 110 7.41 4.27 5.69
CA SER A 110 6.88 4.29 7.06
C SER A 110 6.55 2.93 7.64
N VAL A 111 6.56 1.84 6.86
CA VAL A 111 6.21 0.49 7.35
C VAL A 111 7.17 0.06 8.47
N ASP A 112 6.63 -0.23 9.65
CA ASP A 112 7.43 -0.73 10.77
C ASP A 112 7.86 -2.20 10.54
N HIS A 113 9.16 -2.49 10.71
CA HIS A 113 9.71 -3.83 10.47
C HIS A 113 9.29 -4.85 11.53
N VAL A 114 9.06 -4.43 12.77
CA VAL A 114 8.56 -5.31 13.85
C VAL A 114 7.12 -5.72 13.56
N VAL A 115 6.31 -4.77 13.11
CA VAL A 115 4.92 -5.04 12.69
C VAL A 115 4.90 -5.94 11.45
N LEU A 116 5.73 -5.64 10.44
CA LEU A 116 5.83 -6.46 9.24
C LEU A 116 6.28 -7.89 9.58
N GLU A 117 7.26 -8.06 10.48
CA GLU A 117 7.67 -9.38 10.97
C GLU A 117 6.50 -10.12 11.64
N HIS A 118 5.74 -9.44 12.49
CA HIS A 118 4.56 -10.01 13.14
C HIS A 118 3.51 -10.48 12.10
N VAL A 119 3.18 -9.64 11.12
CA VAL A 119 2.23 -9.97 10.05
C VAL A 119 2.70 -11.20 9.27
N ILE A 120 3.96 -11.20 8.80
CA ILE A 120 4.51 -12.31 8.01
C ILE A 120 4.49 -13.63 8.79
N ARG A 121 4.85 -13.62 10.08
CA ARG A 121 4.80 -14.82 10.92
C ARG A 121 3.37 -15.35 11.12
N ARG A 122 2.38 -14.47 11.20
CA ARG A 122 0.96 -14.84 11.36
C ARG A 122 0.38 -15.50 10.11
N LEU A 123 0.94 -15.23 8.92
CA LEU A 123 0.55 -15.92 7.68
C LEU A 123 0.90 -17.41 7.68
N LYS A 124 1.80 -17.86 8.57
CA LYS A 124 2.28 -19.25 8.63
C LYS A 124 2.73 -19.76 7.25
N LEU A 125 3.53 -18.96 6.56
CA LEU A 125 4.12 -19.34 5.27
C LEU A 125 5.15 -20.48 5.48
N PRO A 126 5.48 -21.25 4.43
CA PRO A 126 6.61 -22.17 4.48
C PRO A 126 7.85 -21.50 5.09
N ASN A 127 8.56 -22.23 5.96
CA ASN A 127 9.67 -21.66 6.74
C ASN A 127 10.73 -20.96 5.86
N TRP A 128 11.05 -21.54 4.70
CA TRP A 128 12.02 -20.95 3.78
C TRP A 128 11.59 -19.56 3.30
N MET A 129 10.30 -19.34 3.02
CA MET A 129 9.79 -18.03 2.59
C MET A 129 9.85 -17.02 3.74
N THR A 130 9.35 -17.43 4.91
CA THR A 130 9.35 -16.58 6.10
C THR A 130 10.77 -16.15 6.44
N ASN A 131 11.71 -17.10 6.50
CA ASN A 131 13.10 -16.83 6.81
C ASN A 131 13.74 -15.93 5.75
N PHE A 132 13.57 -16.25 4.46
CA PHE A 132 14.11 -15.42 3.38
C PHE A 132 13.62 -13.96 3.47
N ILE A 133 12.31 -13.75 3.65
CA ILE A 133 11.72 -12.41 3.71
C ILE A 133 12.28 -11.64 4.93
N LEU A 134 12.26 -12.25 6.12
CA LEU A 134 12.71 -11.59 7.34
C LEU A 134 14.21 -11.33 7.36
N ASP A 135 15.02 -12.28 6.89
CA ASP A 135 16.47 -12.12 6.79
C ASP A 135 16.84 -11.06 5.76
N THR A 136 16.10 -10.97 4.66
CA THR A 136 16.28 -9.94 3.64
C THR A 136 16.04 -8.55 4.23
N ILE A 137 14.88 -8.35 4.87
CA ILE A 137 14.51 -7.06 5.48
C ILE A 137 15.53 -6.63 6.54
N LYS A 138 15.97 -7.56 7.39
CA LYS A 138 16.95 -7.29 8.47
C LYS A 138 18.33 -6.87 7.97
N ARG A 139 18.70 -7.27 6.74
CA ARG A 139 20.01 -7.02 6.11
C ARG A 139 20.01 -5.82 5.17
N TRP A 140 18.87 -5.15 4.96
CA TRP A 140 18.84 -4.00 4.07
C TRP A 140 19.71 -2.86 4.58
N THR A 141 20.68 -2.49 3.75
CA THR A 141 21.54 -1.33 3.93
C THR A 141 21.53 -0.50 2.65
N ILE A 142 21.76 0.81 2.78
CA ILE A 142 21.84 1.72 1.65
C ILE A 142 23.10 2.58 1.73
N ASP A 143 23.67 2.81 0.56
CA ASP A 143 24.62 3.89 0.33
C ASP A 143 23.87 5.06 -0.31
N ILE A 144 23.89 6.22 0.33
CA ILE A 144 23.30 7.43 -0.25
C ILE A 144 24.38 8.11 -1.07
N ARG A 145 24.08 8.32 -2.36
CA ARG A 145 24.99 8.98 -3.30
C ARG A 145 24.45 10.31 -3.80
N TRP A 146 25.34 11.29 -3.85
CA TRP A 146 25.16 12.55 -4.55
C TRP A 146 26.08 12.55 -5.78
N HIS A 147 25.49 12.46 -6.97
CA HIS A 147 26.22 12.15 -8.21
C HIS A 147 27.12 10.90 -8.07
N LYS A 148 28.45 11.07 -8.11
CA LYS A 148 29.43 9.97 -8.00
C LYS A 148 29.90 9.74 -6.57
N GLU A 149 29.65 10.68 -5.66
CA GLU A 149 30.17 10.65 -4.29
C GLU A 149 29.20 9.92 -3.36
N CYS A 150 29.77 9.08 -2.49
CA CYS A 150 29.03 8.41 -1.44
C CYS A 150 29.04 9.31 -0.20
N ILE A 151 27.87 9.85 0.15
CA ILE A 151 27.74 10.77 1.29
C ILE A 151 27.41 10.02 2.59
N ILE A 152 26.75 8.87 2.47
CA ILE A 152 26.44 7.98 3.60
C ILE A 152 26.67 6.55 3.12
N GLU A 153 27.45 5.78 3.87
CA GLU A 153 27.78 4.40 3.54
C GLU A 153 27.12 3.43 4.53
N GLY A 154 26.57 2.32 4.03
CA GLY A 154 26.12 1.20 4.86
C GLY A 154 24.99 1.54 5.83
N LYS A 155 24.19 2.58 5.57
CA LYS A 155 23.11 2.96 6.47
C LYS A 155 22.03 1.88 6.48
N LYS A 156 21.81 1.26 7.63
CA LYS A 156 20.74 0.29 7.81
C LYS A 156 19.36 0.93 7.60
N ILE A 157 18.50 0.22 6.87
CA ILE A 157 17.07 0.57 6.78
C ILE A 157 16.37 0.01 8.02
N GLU A 158 15.94 0.91 8.91
CA GLU A 158 15.27 0.54 10.16
C GLU A 158 13.74 0.52 10.02
N ARG A 159 13.21 1.24 9.03
CA ARG A 159 11.78 1.31 8.69
C ARG A 159 11.59 1.44 7.19
N GLY A 160 10.44 0.96 6.74
CA GLY A 160 9.99 1.02 5.36
C GLY A 160 10.38 -0.19 4.51
N ILE A 161 9.85 -0.22 3.31
CA ILE A 161 10.05 -1.25 2.29
C ILE A 161 10.65 -0.60 1.04
N LEU A 162 11.49 -1.35 0.31
CA LEU A 162 12.22 -0.80 -0.83
C LEU A 162 11.31 -0.44 -2.01
N GLN A 163 11.30 0.83 -2.39
CA GLN A 163 10.65 1.27 -3.62
C GLN A 163 11.35 0.64 -4.84
N GLY A 164 10.57 0.03 -5.72
CA GLY A 164 11.07 -0.61 -6.94
C GLY A 164 11.50 -2.08 -6.77
N ASP A 165 11.47 -2.63 -5.56
CA ASP A 165 11.58 -4.08 -5.36
C ASP A 165 10.24 -4.76 -5.64
N SER A 166 10.27 -5.93 -6.29
CA SER A 166 9.04 -6.66 -6.65
C SER A 166 8.30 -7.21 -5.44
N LEU A 167 9.02 -7.45 -4.33
CA LEU A 167 8.46 -8.00 -3.10
C LEU A 167 7.69 -6.92 -2.32
N SER A 168 8.16 -5.68 -2.34
CA SER A 168 7.67 -4.60 -1.49
C SER A 168 6.17 -4.28 -1.66
N PRO A 169 5.60 -4.15 -2.87
CA PRO A 169 4.15 -3.95 -3.02
C PRO A 169 3.33 -5.07 -2.37
N LEU A 170 3.78 -6.33 -2.47
CA LEU A 170 3.08 -7.46 -1.88
C LEU A 170 3.17 -7.45 -0.35
N LEU A 171 4.33 -7.09 0.21
CA LEU A 171 4.48 -6.91 1.66
C LEU A 171 3.56 -5.81 2.19
N PHE A 172 3.45 -4.69 1.46
CA PHE A 172 2.54 -3.61 1.83
C PHE A 172 1.08 -4.08 1.85
N VAL A 173 0.66 -4.79 0.81
CA VAL A 173 -0.70 -5.34 0.71
C VAL A 173 -0.98 -6.31 1.86
N LEU A 174 -0.05 -7.20 2.18
CA LEU A 174 -0.16 -8.12 3.32
C LEU A 174 -0.30 -7.38 4.66
N CYS A 175 0.41 -6.27 4.85
CA CYS A 175 0.24 -5.42 6.02
C CYS A 175 -1.13 -4.75 6.10
N MET A 176 -1.77 -4.45 4.96
CA MET A 176 -3.08 -3.80 4.94
C MET A 176 -4.25 -4.80 4.97
N ASP A 177 -4.02 -6.08 4.69
CA ASP A 177 -5.06 -7.13 4.66
C ASP A 177 -5.86 -7.25 5.98
N PRO A 178 -5.26 -7.18 7.17
CA PRO A 178 -6.03 -7.24 8.42
C PRO A 178 -7.02 -6.07 8.56
N LEU A 179 -6.67 -4.86 8.12
CA LEU A 179 -7.61 -3.74 8.05
C LEU A 179 -8.77 -4.05 7.10
N SER A 180 -8.46 -4.57 5.90
CA SER A 180 -9.48 -4.95 4.93
C SER A 180 -10.47 -5.97 5.50
N ARG A 181 -9.97 -7.00 6.21
CA ARG A 181 -10.81 -8.00 6.89
C ARG A 181 -11.66 -7.39 7.99
N ARG A 182 -11.07 -6.54 8.84
CA ARG A 182 -11.76 -5.87 9.95
C ARG A 182 -12.89 -4.98 9.44
N LEU A 183 -12.62 -4.19 8.39
CA LEU A 183 -13.64 -3.36 7.74
C LEU A 183 -14.79 -4.22 7.19
N ARG A 184 -14.50 -5.31 6.46
CA ARG A 184 -15.53 -6.21 5.91
C ARG A 184 -16.36 -6.90 6.99
N GLN A 185 -15.77 -7.23 8.14
CA GLN A 185 -16.45 -7.93 9.23
C GLN A 185 -17.32 -7.01 10.08
N LEU A 186 -16.86 -5.78 10.35
CA LEU A 186 -17.51 -4.90 11.32
C LEU A 186 -18.55 -3.95 10.71
N TYR A 187 -18.47 -3.67 9.40
CA TYR A 187 -19.29 -2.62 8.78
C TYR A 187 -20.07 -3.10 7.56
N PRO A 188 -21.27 -2.55 7.32
CA PRO A 188 -22.10 -2.93 6.18
C PRO A 188 -21.44 -2.57 4.86
N SER A 189 -21.61 -3.42 3.85
CA SER A 189 -21.16 -3.18 2.48
C SER A 189 -22.17 -2.35 1.68
N VAL A 190 -21.65 -1.57 0.73
CA VAL A 190 -22.47 -1.01 -0.36
C VAL A 190 -22.55 -2.04 -1.49
N GLN A 191 -23.78 -2.34 -1.91
CA GLN A 191 -24.08 -3.38 -2.90
C GLN A 191 -24.25 -2.78 -4.29
N ILE A 192 -23.71 -3.44 -5.31
CA ILE A 192 -23.98 -3.16 -6.73
C ILE A 192 -24.60 -4.39 -7.34
N ARG A 193 -25.71 -4.21 -8.06
CA ARG A 193 -26.21 -5.23 -8.98
C ARG A 193 -25.55 -5.05 -10.34
N THR A 194 -24.88 -6.09 -10.80
CA THR A 194 -24.38 -6.17 -12.17
C THR A 194 -25.50 -6.58 -13.14
N SER A 195 -25.30 -6.35 -14.44
CA SER A 195 -26.23 -6.76 -15.51
C SER A 195 -26.61 -8.24 -15.44
N ASP A 196 -25.69 -9.08 -14.96
CA ASP A 196 -25.83 -10.53 -14.93
C ASP A 196 -26.44 -11.01 -13.60
N SER A 197 -27.11 -10.12 -12.86
CA SER A 197 -27.72 -10.37 -11.54
C SER A 197 -26.74 -10.81 -10.44
N ARG A 198 -25.42 -10.69 -10.66
CA ARG A 198 -24.43 -10.88 -9.58
C ARG A 198 -24.41 -9.63 -8.70
N GLU A 199 -24.38 -9.84 -7.40
CA GLU A 199 -24.23 -8.77 -6.41
C GLU A 199 -22.76 -8.68 -5.97
N PHE A 200 -22.19 -7.49 -6.16
CA PHE A 200 -20.86 -7.16 -5.63
C PHE A 200 -21.04 -6.19 -4.48
N GLY A 201 -20.56 -6.59 -3.29
CA GLY A 201 -20.64 -5.79 -2.08
C GLY A 201 -19.27 -5.46 -1.52
N THR A 202 -18.97 -4.19 -1.33
CA THR A 202 -17.78 -3.75 -0.58
C THR A 202 -18.07 -2.51 0.25
N ASN A 203 -17.32 -2.28 1.31
CA ASN A 203 -17.32 -1.02 2.06
C ASN A 203 -16.02 -0.23 1.89
N HIS A 204 -15.04 -0.77 1.17
CA HIS A 204 -13.80 -0.06 0.87
C HIS A 204 -13.19 -0.51 -0.45
N LEU A 205 -12.36 0.34 -1.02
CA LEU A 205 -11.47 0.05 -2.12
C LEU A 205 -10.05 0.32 -1.64
N LEU A 206 -9.17 -0.68 -1.74
CA LEU A 206 -7.77 -0.52 -1.37
C LEU A 206 -6.89 -0.84 -2.58
N TYR A 207 -6.06 0.10 -2.99
CA TYR A 207 -5.06 -0.09 -4.02
C TYR A 207 -3.70 0.45 -3.55
N ILE A 208 -2.83 -0.45 -3.11
CA ILE A 208 -1.55 -0.09 -2.50
C ILE A 208 -1.81 0.95 -1.38
N ASP A 209 -1.32 2.17 -1.50
CA ASP A 209 -1.42 3.27 -0.54
C ASP A 209 -2.73 4.05 -0.63
N ASP A 210 -3.53 3.82 -1.68
CA ASP A 210 -4.82 4.47 -1.88
C ASP A 210 -5.94 3.67 -1.20
N LEU A 211 -6.53 4.25 -0.15
CA LEU A 211 -7.69 3.70 0.54
C LEU A 211 -8.90 4.62 0.35
N LYS A 212 -10.00 4.05 -0.11
CA LYS A 212 -11.31 4.70 -0.14
C LYS A 212 -12.31 3.92 0.70
N LEU A 213 -12.93 4.58 1.67
CA LEU A 213 -14.05 4.05 2.45
C LEU A 213 -15.38 4.46 1.82
N LEU A 214 -16.40 3.62 1.97
CA LEU A 214 -17.73 3.77 1.37
C LEU A 214 -18.81 3.39 2.39
N ALA A 215 -19.77 4.28 2.63
CA ALA A 215 -20.90 3.99 3.52
C ALA A 215 -22.17 4.71 3.04
N LYS A 216 -23.35 4.18 3.41
CA LYS A 216 -24.64 4.85 3.20
C LYS A 216 -24.95 5.86 4.30
N ASP A 217 -24.49 5.58 5.51
CA ASP A 217 -24.74 6.38 6.71
C ASP A 217 -23.47 7.11 7.18
N GLU A 218 -23.64 8.35 7.63
CA GLU A 218 -22.52 9.19 8.06
C GLU A 218 -21.86 8.65 9.34
N ASP A 219 -22.65 8.11 10.26
CA ASP A 219 -22.17 7.49 11.50
C ASP A 219 -21.29 6.28 11.22
N VAL A 220 -21.65 5.48 10.21
CA VAL A 220 -20.85 4.33 9.77
C VAL A 220 -19.55 4.81 9.16
N MET A 221 -19.58 5.86 8.32
CA MET A 221 -18.37 6.46 7.74
C MET A 221 -17.40 6.95 8.82
N GLN A 222 -17.91 7.64 9.86
CA GLN A 222 -17.09 8.11 10.97
C GLN A 222 -16.42 6.94 11.71
N LYS A 223 -17.19 5.89 12.06
CA LYS A 223 -16.66 4.71 12.74
C LYS A 223 -15.59 4.00 11.88
N MET A 224 -15.83 3.83 10.59
CA MET A 224 -14.87 3.22 9.66
C MET A 224 -13.58 4.05 9.52
N THR A 225 -13.71 5.37 9.49
CA THR A 225 -12.57 6.29 9.38
C THR A 225 -11.71 6.21 10.64
N LYS A 226 -12.33 6.22 11.82
CA LYS A 226 -11.63 6.06 13.11
C LYS A 226 -10.95 4.70 13.24
N GLU A 227 -11.64 3.61 12.88
CA GLU A 227 -11.08 2.26 12.84
C GLU A 227 -9.84 2.18 11.94
N THR A 228 -9.91 2.84 10.78
CA THR A 228 -8.78 2.93 9.86
C THR A 228 -7.61 3.71 10.46
N GLU A 229 -7.87 4.86 11.07
CA GLU A 229 -6.85 5.69 11.71
C GLU A 229 -6.16 4.95 12.87
N GLU A 230 -6.91 4.29 13.73
CA GLU A 230 -6.40 3.48 14.84
C GLU A 230 -5.52 2.33 14.33
N TYR A 231 -5.98 1.61 13.30
CA TYR A 231 -5.21 0.52 12.71
C TYR A 231 -3.92 1.02 12.06
N LEU A 232 -3.99 2.07 11.24
CA LEU A 232 -2.82 2.65 10.56
C LEU A 232 -1.78 3.10 11.60
N THR A 233 -2.22 3.79 12.65
CA THR A 233 -1.36 4.21 13.76
C THR A 233 -0.69 3.01 14.43
N HIS A 234 -1.42 1.92 14.66
CA HIS A 234 -0.88 0.70 15.26
C HIS A 234 0.23 0.06 14.41
N ILE A 235 0.13 0.16 13.07
CA ILE A 235 1.15 -0.38 12.16
C ILE A 235 2.23 0.64 11.76
N GLY A 236 2.26 1.80 12.41
CA GLY A 236 3.26 2.85 12.19
C GLY A 236 3.00 3.74 10.97
N LEU A 237 1.81 3.66 10.36
CA LEU A 237 1.39 4.48 9.23
C LEU A 237 0.58 5.69 9.69
N ILE A 238 0.75 6.82 8.99
CA ILE A 238 0.11 8.10 9.35
C ILE A 238 -0.73 8.59 8.18
N ILE A 239 -1.97 8.98 8.46
CA ILE A 239 -2.87 9.59 7.47
C ILE A 239 -2.35 10.98 7.12
N ASN A 240 -2.21 11.26 5.82
CA ASN A 240 -1.96 12.59 5.30
C ASN A 240 -3.29 13.35 5.19
N ARG A 241 -3.69 14.08 6.23
CA ARG A 241 -4.94 14.85 6.22
C ARG A 241 -5.04 15.78 5.01
N ASP A 242 -3.93 16.39 4.61
CA ASP A 242 -3.90 17.40 3.55
C ASP A 242 -4.13 16.85 2.14
N LYS A 243 -3.82 15.57 1.95
CA LYS A 243 -4.06 14.84 0.71
C LYS A 243 -5.27 13.90 0.79
N SER A 244 -5.77 13.68 1.99
CA SER A 244 -7.01 12.95 2.25
C SER A 244 -8.21 13.88 2.07
N ALA A 245 -9.34 13.30 1.69
CA ALA A 245 -10.57 14.06 1.45
C ALA A 245 -11.79 13.29 1.98
N THR A 246 -12.84 13.99 2.37
CA THR A 246 -14.11 13.37 2.78
C THR A 246 -15.30 14.24 2.40
N ASN A 247 -16.45 13.61 2.17
CA ASN A 247 -17.75 14.30 2.06
C ASN A 247 -18.62 14.14 3.32
N SER A 248 -18.04 13.63 4.42
CA SER A 248 -18.66 13.56 5.74
C SER A 248 -18.11 14.66 6.63
N SER A 249 -18.99 15.47 7.21
CA SER A 249 -18.61 16.52 8.17
C SER A 249 -17.98 15.93 9.44
N ARG A 250 -18.42 14.72 9.83
CA ARG A 250 -17.91 13.98 10.99
C ARG A 250 -16.50 13.40 10.82
N CYS A 251 -15.97 13.41 9.61
CA CYS A 251 -14.62 12.91 9.29
C CYS A 251 -13.63 14.04 9.01
N ALA A 252 -14.03 15.30 9.23
CA ALA A 252 -13.24 16.48 8.89
C ALA A 252 -11.93 16.60 9.71
N ASP A 253 -11.84 15.95 10.87
CA ASP A 253 -10.62 15.93 11.67
C ASP A 253 -9.53 15.08 10.99
N THR A 254 -9.90 13.94 10.41
CA THR A 254 -8.96 12.99 9.77
C THR A 254 -8.67 13.33 8.30
N ALA A 255 -9.61 13.94 7.58
CA ALA A 255 -9.50 14.25 6.15
C ALA A 255 -10.13 15.60 5.81
N ARG A 256 -9.63 16.30 4.77
CA ARG A 256 -10.21 17.59 4.37
C ARG A 256 -11.65 17.43 3.88
N LEU A 257 -12.57 18.19 4.46
CA LEU A 257 -13.96 18.24 4.02
C LEU A 257 -14.04 18.86 2.62
N LEU A 258 -14.76 18.21 1.72
CA LEU A 258 -14.98 18.70 0.37
C LEU A 258 -16.09 19.75 0.39
N GLU A 259 -15.76 20.99 0.02
CA GLU A 259 -16.72 22.08 -0.14
C GLU A 259 -17.49 21.91 -1.47
N GLY A 260 -18.82 21.88 -1.40
CA GLY A 260 -19.72 21.75 -2.57
C GLY A 260 -20.67 20.54 -2.50
N PRO A 261 -21.62 20.40 -3.45
CA PRO A 261 -22.50 19.23 -3.51
C PRO A 261 -21.68 17.93 -3.61
N ARG A 262 -22.19 16.83 -3.03
CA ARG A 262 -21.48 15.53 -2.90
C ARG A 262 -20.74 15.19 -4.21
N PRO A 263 -19.42 14.92 -4.19
CA PRO A 263 -18.62 14.91 -5.40
C PRO A 263 -19.07 13.83 -6.38
N THR A 264 -19.52 14.25 -7.56
CA THR A 264 -19.74 13.39 -8.72
C THR A 264 -18.43 13.33 -9.53
N ASN A 265 -17.74 12.19 -9.48
CA ASN A 265 -16.73 11.73 -10.44
C ASN A 265 -15.40 12.52 -10.65
N THR A 266 -15.08 13.61 -9.96
CA THR A 266 -13.98 14.51 -10.38
C THR A 266 -12.60 14.38 -9.72
N TRP A 267 -12.33 13.37 -8.89
CA TRP A 267 -11.02 13.28 -8.21
C TRP A 267 -9.94 12.44 -8.92
N VAL A 268 -10.31 11.51 -9.81
CA VAL A 268 -9.32 10.70 -10.56
C VAL A 268 -8.48 11.57 -11.50
N SER A 269 -9.03 12.71 -11.96
CA SER A 269 -8.32 13.68 -12.81
C SER A 269 -7.36 14.59 -12.03
N ARG A 270 -7.68 14.95 -10.76
CA ARG A 270 -6.82 15.81 -9.94
C ARG A 270 -5.50 15.15 -9.52
N LYS A 271 -5.45 13.82 -9.38
CA LYS A 271 -4.18 13.09 -9.10
C LYS A 271 -3.20 13.06 -10.27
N ARG A 272 -3.66 13.22 -11.52
CA ARG A 272 -2.76 13.22 -12.70
C ARG A 272 -2.08 14.55 -12.97
N GLY A 273 -2.47 15.62 -12.26
CA GLY A 273 -1.94 16.97 -12.45
C GLY A 273 -0.61 17.27 -11.76
N THR A 274 -0.06 16.36 -10.95
CA THR A 274 1.20 16.55 -10.20
C THR A 274 2.35 15.66 -10.70
N HIS A 275 2.18 15.05 -11.86
CA HIS A 275 3.25 14.43 -12.64
C HIS A 275 3.34 15.10 -14.02
N ARG A 276 3.81 16.35 -14.02
CA ARG A 276 4.64 16.89 -15.09
C ARG A 276 5.88 17.48 -14.45
#